data_AF-A0A2V9U231-F1
#
_entry.id   AF-A0A2V9U231-F1
#
_cell.length_a   1.000
_cell.length_b   1.000
_cell.length_c   1.000
_cell.angle_alpha   90.00
_cell.angle_beta   90.00
_cell.angle_gamma   90.00
#
_symmetry.space_group_name_H-M   'P 1'
#
loop_
_entity.id
_entity.type
_entity.pdbx_description
1 polymer ?
#
loop_
_entity_poly.entity_id
_entity_poly.type
_entity_poly.pdbx_seq_one_letter_code
_entity_poly.pdbx_strand_id
1 'polypeptide(L)'
;MRREPGSDRPTWTGEGEALEFTLASEITKTQFDVDRIAFAVSSGGDLPTHSTQRRSASPSEISPEPRLEIGPFNVALGRPESAAVQGWISRSGYNLTLAGDAQVRTLLQLARTVGLSAAQLRADGAAKVDLQLAGMWSGSASPRFTGQAQLHSVRAGLRGISEPLEIASANLLFSQDEIHVHGLTASLAGSAWRGSLILPRPCASLDACPVQFDIHTNELSAPRLVQLLSPLSRRKPWYRFLSSTRPEETFFTALRATGKLTAKTVVMPRLVADKVSTDVELDGGRLQLTGLHAETLGGYHLGEWSADFGVKPPVYRGTGTLQRVSLAQFAALMNDGWITGTASATYQIRASGLDASELFSSATGALDFDTHDGVLPHVALAVGSGPLHINRFWGRFILRDGGLEIQQGKLETPGSIYRLSGTASLSRALDIKLFRDGARGFKISGTLAEPHVEPAAAPETRAALKP
;
A
#
# COMPACT_ATOMS: atom_id res chain seq x y z
N MET A 1 45.04 34.55 25.12
CA MET A 1 44.16 35.70 25.41
C MET A 1 44.85 36.95 24.87
N ARG A 2 44.37 37.45 23.73
CA ARG A 2 44.80 38.74 23.18
C ARG A 2 43.68 39.72 23.49
N ARG A 3 43.99 40.97 23.86
CA ARG A 3 42.99 42.04 23.86
C ARG A 3 43.18 42.82 22.57
N GLU A 4 42.16 42.89 21.72
CA GLU A 4 42.14 43.89 20.67
C GLU A 4 41.95 45.29 21.27
N PRO A 5 42.59 46.33 20.71
CA PRO A 5 42.38 47.69 21.18
C PRO A 5 40.96 48.14 20.81
N GLY A 6 40.08 48.30 21.81
CA GLY A 6 38.73 48.87 21.65
C GLY A 6 37.55 47.94 21.92
N SER A 7 37.79 46.67 22.29
CA SER A 7 36.75 45.69 22.62
C SER A 7 36.78 45.34 24.12
N ASP A 8 35.66 45.55 24.82
CA ASP A 8 35.51 45.30 26.26
C ASP A 8 35.27 43.80 26.59
N ARG A 9 35.58 42.89 25.65
CA ARG A 9 35.37 41.45 25.79
C ARG A 9 36.65 40.65 25.47
N PRO A 10 36.97 39.62 26.27
CA PRO A 10 38.13 38.77 26.01
C PRO A 10 37.91 37.90 24.78
N THR A 11 38.83 37.97 23.81
CA THR A 11 38.86 37.07 22.65
C THR A 11 39.65 35.80 22.97
N TRP A 12 38.96 34.67 22.89
CA TRP A 12 39.49 33.31 22.97
C TRP A 12 39.84 32.81 21.57
N THR A 13 41.11 32.45 21.39
CA THR A 13 41.66 31.85 20.17
C THR A 13 42.61 30.73 20.56
N GLY A 14 42.56 29.60 19.86
CA GLY A 14 43.47 28.48 20.05
C GLY A 14 43.23 27.40 19.01
N GLU A 15 44.26 26.62 18.69
CA GLU A 15 44.17 25.50 17.75
C GLU A 15 44.68 24.24 18.45
N GLY A 16 44.16 23.10 18.04
CA GLY A 16 44.58 21.79 18.54
C GLY A 16 44.16 20.66 17.62
N GLU A 17 44.66 19.48 17.90
CA GLU A 17 44.29 18.26 17.20
C GLU A 17 44.10 17.11 18.20
N ALA A 18 43.15 16.23 17.89
CA ALA A 18 43.00 14.93 18.49
C ALA A 18 43.40 13.86 17.47
N LEU A 19 44.22 12.90 17.90
CA LEU A 19 44.69 11.77 17.11
C LEU A 19 44.08 10.48 17.64
N GLU A 20 43.84 9.50 16.77
CA GLU A 20 43.33 8.17 17.14
C GLU A 20 42.03 8.24 17.95
N PHE A 21 41.08 9.08 17.51
CA PHE A 21 39.81 9.23 18.20
C PHE A 21 38.89 8.06 17.87
N THR A 22 38.41 7.37 18.90
CA THR A 22 37.48 6.25 18.75
C THR A 22 36.12 6.57 19.38
N LEU A 23 35.06 6.54 18.58
CA LEU A 23 33.68 6.61 19.04
C LEU A 23 33.11 5.20 19.17
N ALA A 24 32.84 4.76 20.40
CA ALA A 24 32.24 3.45 20.68
C ALA A 24 30.87 3.57 21.37
N SER A 25 29.99 2.59 21.11
CA SER A 25 28.71 2.46 21.81
C SER A 25 28.57 1.04 22.37
N GLU A 26 28.45 0.94 23.69
CA GLU A 26 28.25 -0.33 24.39
C GLU A 26 26.90 -0.99 24.04
N ILE A 27 25.88 -0.16 23.80
CA ILE A 27 24.51 -0.62 23.47
C ILE A 27 24.48 -1.27 22.08
N THR A 28 25.16 -0.67 21.10
CA THR A 28 25.15 -1.15 19.71
C THR A 28 26.36 -2.02 19.37
N LYS A 29 27.35 -2.11 20.26
CA LYS A 29 28.66 -2.77 20.04
C LYS A 29 29.34 -2.31 18.76
N THR A 30 29.23 -1.01 18.47
CA THR A 30 29.86 -0.37 17.30
C THR A 30 31.04 0.47 17.75
N GLN A 31 32.03 0.57 16.86
CA GLN A 31 33.22 1.39 17.01
C GLN A 31 33.47 2.11 15.70
N PHE A 32 33.72 3.43 15.76
CA PHE A 32 34.11 4.25 14.63
C PHE A 32 35.42 4.95 14.96
N ASP A 33 36.44 4.65 14.18
CA ASP A 33 37.76 5.23 14.34
C ASP A 33 37.92 6.44 13.42
N VAL A 34 38.52 7.48 13.96
CA VAL A 34 38.79 8.74 13.27
C VAL A 34 40.26 9.09 13.49
N ASP A 35 41.02 9.11 12.41
CA ASP A 35 42.48 9.24 12.48
C ASP A 35 42.93 10.56 13.09
N ARG A 36 42.33 11.67 12.63
CA ARG A 36 42.68 13.03 13.06
C ARG A 36 41.48 13.96 13.04
N ILE A 37 41.26 14.65 14.14
CA ILE A 37 40.25 15.70 14.28
C ILE A 37 40.97 17.01 14.65
N ALA A 38 41.09 17.92 13.69
CA ALA A 38 41.54 19.28 13.98
C ALA A 38 40.40 20.10 14.57
N PHE A 39 40.72 20.96 15.54
CA PHE A 39 39.75 21.88 16.13
C PHE A 39 40.38 23.25 16.43
N ALA A 40 39.57 24.30 16.34
CA ALA A 40 39.97 25.66 16.65
C ALA A 40 38.92 26.33 17.56
N VAL A 41 39.38 27.11 18.53
CA VAL A 41 38.51 27.94 19.37
C VAL A 41 38.41 29.33 18.73
N SER A 42 37.19 29.75 18.40
CA SER A 42 36.89 31.10 17.92
C SER A 42 35.95 31.81 18.89
N SER A 43 36.10 33.12 19.02
CA SER A 43 35.11 33.95 19.71
C SER A 43 34.06 34.36 18.69
N GLY A 44 32.77 34.26 19.03
CA GLY A 44 31.64 34.44 18.09
C GLY A 44 31.48 35.80 17.39
N GLY A 45 32.52 36.63 17.30
CA GLY A 45 32.61 37.86 16.50
C GLY A 45 33.44 37.75 15.22
N ASP A 46 34.26 36.70 15.04
CA ASP A 46 35.18 36.59 13.91
C ASP A 46 34.68 35.59 12.86
N LEU A 47 33.71 36.00 12.04
CA LEU A 47 33.45 35.39 10.74
C LEU A 47 33.84 36.41 9.65
N PRO A 48 34.78 36.10 8.73
CA PRO A 48 35.07 36.98 7.61
C PRO A 48 33.86 37.02 6.67
N THR A 49 33.15 38.14 6.68
CA THR A 49 32.03 38.42 5.78
C THR A 49 32.54 38.81 4.41
N HIS A 50 32.88 37.83 3.59
CA HIS A 50 32.98 37.99 2.14
C HIS A 50 32.01 37.05 1.43
N SER A 51 30.73 37.43 1.38
CA SER A 51 29.89 37.15 0.20
C SER A 51 28.66 38.07 0.20
N THR A 52 28.56 38.85 -0.87
CA THR A 52 27.35 39.57 -1.25
C THR A 52 26.35 38.57 -1.82
N GLN A 53 25.44 38.05 -0.99
CA GLN A 53 24.18 37.51 -1.51
C GLN A 53 23.04 37.62 -0.51
N ARG A 54 21.90 38.07 -1.04
CA ARG A 54 20.71 38.56 -0.34
C ARG A 54 19.76 37.41 -0.01
N ARG A 55 19.14 37.47 1.18
CA ARG A 55 18.01 36.67 1.75
C ARG A 55 18.40 35.28 2.28
N SER A 56 17.94 34.82 3.45
CA SER A 56 16.74 35.14 4.25
C SER A 56 17.01 34.97 5.76
N ALA A 57 16.33 35.77 6.58
CA ALA A 57 16.51 35.85 8.03
C ALA A 57 15.89 34.66 8.79
N SER A 58 16.60 34.20 9.81
CA SER A 58 16.04 33.64 11.05
C SER A 58 16.69 34.40 12.22
N PRO A 59 15.92 35.00 13.14
CA PRO A 59 16.46 35.73 14.26
C PRO A 59 16.73 34.76 15.43
N SER A 60 17.99 34.63 15.80
CA SER A 60 18.36 34.31 17.17
C SER A 60 19.61 35.12 17.45
N GLU A 61 19.46 36.19 18.21
CA GLU A 61 20.55 36.91 18.87
C GLU A 61 21.26 35.91 19.81
N ILE A 62 22.12 35.08 19.25
CA ILE A 62 23.04 34.25 20.03
C ILE A 62 24.16 35.21 20.43
N SER A 63 24.21 35.56 21.71
CA SER A 63 25.36 36.27 22.29
C SER A 63 26.67 35.64 21.77
N PRO A 64 27.72 36.42 21.46
CA PRO A 64 28.97 35.89 20.94
C PRO A 64 29.65 35.03 22.02
N GLU A 65 29.25 33.77 22.09
CA GLU A 65 29.84 32.74 22.93
C GLU A 65 31.04 32.14 22.19
N PRO A 66 32.08 31.71 22.92
CA PRO A 66 33.19 30.98 22.32
C PRO A 66 32.68 29.65 21.70
N ARG A 67 33.15 29.35 20.49
CA ARG A 67 32.84 28.13 19.74
C ARG A 67 34.11 27.34 19.49
N LEU A 68 33.97 26.03 19.56
CA LEU A 68 34.95 25.06 19.11
C LEU A 68 34.56 24.65 17.68
N GLU A 69 35.25 25.19 16.69
CA GLU A 69 35.19 24.74 15.30
C GLU A 69 35.90 23.38 15.19
N ILE A 70 35.27 22.43 14.50
CA ILE A 70 35.73 21.05 14.35
C ILE A 70 35.78 20.71 12.87
N GLY A 71 36.86 20.08 12.44
CA GLY A 71 37.03 19.59 11.08
C GLY A 71 37.49 20.65 10.07
N PRO A 72 37.48 20.33 8.77
CA PRO A 72 36.97 19.09 8.20
C PRO A 72 37.84 17.86 8.53
N PHE A 73 37.20 16.75 8.88
CA PHE A 73 37.85 15.44 9.03
C PHE A 73 37.05 14.34 8.34
N ASN A 74 37.71 13.23 8.02
CA ASN A 74 37.11 12.13 7.26
C ASN A 74 36.66 11.00 8.18
N VAL A 75 35.51 10.41 7.86
CA VAL A 75 34.96 9.24 8.55
C VAL A 75 34.67 8.15 7.53
N ALA A 76 35.19 6.95 7.79
CA ALA A 76 34.94 5.78 6.95
C ALA A 76 33.51 5.25 7.20
N LEU A 77 32.61 5.46 6.24
CA LEU A 77 31.21 5.02 6.34
C LEU A 77 30.92 3.76 5.51
N GLY A 78 31.87 2.82 5.44
CA GLY A 78 31.71 1.56 4.71
C GLY A 78 31.82 1.70 3.18
N ARG A 79 32.41 2.81 2.70
CA ARG A 79 32.75 3.05 1.29
C ARG A 79 34.21 3.46 1.15
N PRO A 80 34.82 3.29 -0.04
CA PRO A 80 36.22 3.65 -0.28
C PRO A 80 36.47 5.15 -0.09
N GLU A 81 35.53 5.97 -0.56
CA GLU A 81 35.55 7.41 -0.30
C GLU A 81 34.97 7.67 1.09
N SER A 82 35.73 8.37 1.92
CA SER A 82 35.30 8.75 3.27
C SER A 82 34.36 9.95 3.21
N ALA A 83 33.42 10.02 4.15
CA ALA A 83 32.56 11.18 4.29
C ALA A 83 33.24 12.25 5.15
N ALA A 84 33.10 13.51 4.77
CA ALA A 84 33.65 14.64 5.50
C ALA A 84 32.68 15.10 6.59
N VAL A 85 33.22 15.36 7.78
CA VAL A 85 32.51 15.93 8.92
C VAL A 85 33.15 17.25 9.31
N GLN A 86 32.32 18.27 9.51
CA GLN A 86 32.76 19.58 10.00
C GLN A 86 31.63 20.29 10.75
N GLY A 87 31.96 21.26 11.60
CA GLY A 87 30.96 22.09 12.24
C GLY A 87 31.49 22.75 13.51
N TRP A 88 30.60 23.15 14.40
CA TRP A 88 30.96 23.82 15.65
C TRP A 88 30.21 23.27 16.86
N ILE A 89 30.85 23.40 18.02
CA ILE A 89 30.29 23.11 19.32
C ILE A 89 30.47 24.35 20.22
N SER A 90 29.44 24.76 20.94
CA SER A 90 29.48 25.81 21.95
C SER A 90 28.94 25.30 23.29
N ARG A 91 28.93 26.15 24.31
CA ARG A 91 28.28 25.83 25.59
C ARG A 91 26.76 25.72 25.50
N SER A 92 26.15 26.39 24.52
CA SER A 92 24.69 26.43 24.32
C SER A 92 24.18 25.34 23.37
N GLY A 93 24.98 24.94 22.38
CA GLY A 93 24.57 23.91 21.43
C GLY A 93 25.68 23.45 20.50
N TYR A 94 25.29 22.77 19.43
CA TYR A 94 26.19 22.25 18.41
C TYR A 94 25.52 22.28 17.03
N ASN A 95 26.35 22.28 16.00
CA ASN A 95 25.94 22.14 14.61
C ASN A 95 27.06 21.43 13.85
N LEU A 96 26.80 20.20 13.41
CA LEU A 96 27.71 19.36 12.66
C LEU A 96 27.11 19.05 11.30
N THR A 97 27.93 18.97 10.28
CA THR A 97 27.56 18.58 8.92
C THR A 97 28.33 17.32 8.52
N LEU A 98 27.66 16.43 7.80
CA LEU A 98 28.20 15.18 7.27
C LEU A 98 27.88 15.13 5.78
N ALA A 99 28.91 15.14 4.94
CA ALA A 99 28.76 15.09 3.49
C ALA A 99 29.68 14.04 2.86
N GLY A 100 29.13 13.19 1.99
CA GLY A 100 29.91 12.20 1.24
C GLY A 100 29.15 10.90 0.97
N ASP A 101 29.90 9.89 0.52
CA ASP A 101 29.35 8.57 0.23
C ASP A 101 29.40 7.66 1.46
N ALA A 102 28.35 6.88 1.64
CA ALA A 102 28.16 5.99 2.77
C ALA A 102 27.48 4.68 2.36
N GLN A 103 27.72 3.64 3.15
CA GLN A 103 26.91 2.43 3.13
C GLN A 103 25.70 2.64 4.05
N VAL A 104 24.49 2.33 3.56
CA VAL A 104 23.24 2.53 4.32
C VAL A 104 23.28 1.81 5.67
N ARG A 105 23.83 0.59 5.71
CA ARG A 105 23.99 -0.18 6.94
C ARG A 105 24.81 0.58 7.99
N THR A 106 25.96 1.11 7.58
CA THR A 106 26.91 1.81 8.46
C THR A 106 26.35 3.14 8.92
N LEU A 107 25.64 3.87 8.04
CA LEU A 107 24.96 5.12 8.41
C LEU A 107 23.86 4.87 9.47
N LEU A 108 23.06 3.82 9.30
CA LEU A 108 22.04 3.44 10.29
C LEU A 108 22.65 2.98 11.62
N GLN A 109 23.84 2.37 11.60
CA GLN A 109 24.59 2.03 12.80
C GLN A 109 25.08 3.29 13.51
N LEU A 110 25.77 4.19 12.79
CA LEU A 110 26.25 5.46 13.31
C LEU A 110 25.13 6.28 13.95
N ALA A 111 23.99 6.39 13.28
CA ALA A 111 22.82 7.09 13.80
C ALA A 111 22.40 6.56 15.19
N ARG A 112 22.40 5.24 15.39
CA ARG A 112 22.08 4.63 16.69
C ARG A 112 23.18 4.87 17.72
N THR A 113 24.45 4.84 17.32
CA THR A 113 25.61 5.12 18.16
C THR A 113 25.54 6.54 18.75
N VAL A 114 25.11 7.51 17.96
CA VAL A 114 24.96 8.91 18.37
C VAL A 114 23.57 9.22 18.98
N GLY A 115 22.77 8.20 19.26
CA GLY A 115 21.48 8.35 19.95
C GLY A 115 20.33 8.88 19.10
N LEU A 116 20.44 8.88 17.77
CA LEU A 116 19.33 9.21 16.87
C LEU A 116 18.35 8.02 16.77
N SER A 117 17.06 8.35 16.78
CA SER A 117 15.98 7.40 16.48
C SER A 117 16.03 7.00 15.00
N ALA A 118 16.81 5.98 14.69
CA ALA A 118 16.90 5.39 13.35
C ALA A 118 15.98 4.17 13.21
N ALA A 119 15.43 3.97 12.02
CA ALA A 119 14.60 2.80 11.72
C ALA A 119 15.36 1.49 12.03
N GLN A 120 14.67 0.53 12.65
CA GLN A 120 15.21 -0.82 12.93
C GLN A 120 15.15 -1.74 11.71
N LEU A 121 15.44 -1.19 10.53
CA LEU A 121 15.45 -1.93 9.27
C LEU A 121 16.81 -2.58 9.04
N ARG A 122 16.82 -3.81 8.50
CA ARG A 122 18.04 -4.41 7.94
C ARG A 122 18.14 -3.95 6.49
N ALA A 123 18.95 -2.93 6.24
CA ALA A 123 19.18 -2.41 4.90
C ALA A 123 20.67 -2.42 4.56
N ASP A 124 20.98 -2.67 3.29
CA ASP A 124 22.33 -2.60 2.74
C ASP A 124 22.28 -1.98 1.34
N GLY A 125 23.28 -1.19 0.97
CA GLY A 125 23.32 -0.45 -0.29
C GLY A 125 24.16 0.82 -0.22
N ALA A 126 24.14 1.63 -1.27
CA ALA A 126 24.84 2.92 -1.31
C ALA A 126 23.92 4.07 -0.92
N ALA A 127 24.49 5.07 -0.25
CA ALA A 127 23.85 6.36 -0.02
C ALA A 127 24.87 7.48 -0.24
N LYS A 128 24.47 8.54 -0.94
CA LYS A 128 25.18 9.82 -0.92
C LYS A 128 24.44 10.76 0.01
N VAL A 129 25.12 11.33 0.99
CA VAL A 129 24.49 12.09 2.07
C VAL A 129 25.04 13.51 2.15
N ASP A 130 24.18 14.42 2.57
CA ASP A 130 24.49 15.78 2.99
C ASP A 130 23.54 16.11 4.13
N LEU A 131 24.00 15.87 5.36
CA LEU A 131 23.18 15.91 6.57
C LEU A 131 23.74 16.94 7.54
N GLN A 132 22.84 17.66 8.20
CA GLN A 132 23.14 18.60 9.26
C GLN A 132 22.52 18.09 10.55
N LEU A 133 23.33 17.97 11.59
CA LEU A 133 22.95 17.59 12.94
C LEU A 133 23.11 18.80 13.84
N ALA A 134 22.01 19.33 14.36
CA ALA A 134 22.03 20.51 15.22
C ALA A 134 21.15 20.32 16.46
N GLY A 135 21.56 20.94 17.56
CA GLY A 135 20.82 20.86 18.83
C GLY A 135 21.38 21.77 19.90
N MET A 136 20.60 21.93 20.97
CA MET A 136 21.02 22.63 22.19
C MET A 136 21.37 21.59 23.27
N TRP A 137 22.34 21.90 24.11
CA TRP A 137 22.71 21.01 25.23
C TRP A 137 21.70 21.06 26.38
N SER A 138 21.10 22.24 26.60
CA SER A 138 20.14 22.47 27.67
C SER A 138 18.71 22.22 27.21
N GLY A 139 18.00 21.37 27.96
CA GLY A 139 16.61 20.97 27.68
C GLY A 139 16.53 19.54 27.17
N SER A 140 15.42 18.87 27.42
CA SER A 140 15.17 17.47 27.02
C SER A 140 14.97 17.29 25.49
N ALA A 141 15.50 18.20 24.67
CA ALA A 141 15.32 18.18 23.23
C ALA A 141 16.26 17.16 22.59
N SER A 142 15.70 16.12 21.97
CA SER A 142 16.49 15.13 21.23
C SER A 142 17.25 15.79 20.07
N PRO A 143 18.48 15.31 19.76
CA PRO A 143 19.21 15.74 18.57
C PRO A 143 18.32 15.64 17.32
N ARG A 144 18.29 16.70 16.51
CA ARG A 144 17.55 16.72 15.24
C ARG A 144 18.53 16.76 14.08
N PHE A 145 18.21 16.01 13.03
CA PHE A 145 18.96 16.04 11.79
C PHE A 145 18.08 16.44 10.61
N THR A 146 18.67 17.21 9.70
CA THR A 146 18.07 17.72 8.47
C THR A 146 19.02 17.53 7.31
N GLY A 147 18.56 17.72 6.08
CA GLY A 147 19.41 17.63 4.88
C GLY A 147 18.86 16.65 3.86
N GLN A 148 19.72 16.07 3.04
CA GLN A 148 19.32 15.21 1.92
C GLN A 148 20.15 13.94 1.85
N ALA A 149 19.55 12.88 1.32
CA ALA A 149 20.25 11.66 0.95
C ALA A 149 19.74 11.10 -0.37
N GLN A 150 20.63 10.50 -1.14
CA GLN A 150 20.31 9.78 -2.37
C GLN A 150 20.67 8.32 -2.16
N LEU A 151 19.68 7.43 -2.25
CA LEU A 151 19.86 5.99 -2.14
C LEU A 151 20.09 5.38 -3.51
N HIS A 152 20.97 4.38 -3.56
CA HIS A 152 21.21 3.60 -4.76
C HIS A 152 21.45 2.13 -4.44
N SER A 153 20.74 1.26 -5.15
CA SER A 153 20.84 -0.21 -5.02
C SER A 153 20.75 -0.69 -3.56
N VAL A 154 19.66 -0.33 -2.89
CA VAL A 154 19.42 -0.66 -1.48
C VAL A 154 18.51 -1.88 -1.36
N ARG A 155 18.98 -2.92 -0.68
CA ARG A 155 18.21 -4.09 -0.31
C ARG A 155 17.77 -3.99 1.15
N ALA A 156 16.46 -3.94 1.38
CA ALA A 156 15.85 -3.78 2.69
C ALA A 156 14.99 -5.00 3.07
N GLY A 157 15.31 -5.63 4.20
CA GLY A 157 14.50 -6.70 4.79
C GLY A 157 13.43 -6.14 5.72
N LEU A 158 12.17 -6.29 5.35
CA LEU A 158 11.01 -5.87 6.14
C LEU A 158 10.50 -7.02 7.01
N ARG A 159 10.15 -6.75 8.27
CA ARG A 159 9.53 -7.76 9.14
C ARG A 159 8.14 -8.10 8.59
N GLY A 160 7.79 -9.38 8.52
CA GLY A 160 6.47 -9.82 8.06
C GLY A 160 6.29 -9.91 6.54
N ILE A 161 7.33 -9.60 5.75
CA ILE A 161 7.33 -9.82 4.30
C ILE A 161 8.40 -10.87 3.98
N SER A 162 8.05 -11.85 3.15
CA SER A 162 8.92 -13.00 2.82
C SER A 162 10.08 -12.64 1.87
N GLU A 163 9.94 -11.56 1.11
CA GLU A 163 10.91 -11.10 0.12
C GLU A 163 11.47 -9.72 0.46
N PRO A 164 12.76 -9.46 0.19
CA PRO A 164 13.35 -8.15 0.44
C PRO A 164 12.77 -7.10 -0.52
N LEU A 165 12.64 -5.88 -0.02
CA LEU A 165 12.38 -4.69 -0.84
C LEU A 165 13.69 -4.26 -1.47
N GLU A 166 13.75 -4.21 -2.80
CA GLU A 166 14.89 -3.71 -3.55
C GLU A 166 14.59 -2.28 -4.01
N ILE A 167 15.39 -1.30 -3.61
CA ILE A 167 15.27 0.10 -3.99
C ILE A 167 16.40 0.39 -4.98
N ALA A 168 16.06 0.57 -6.25
CA ALA A 168 17.04 0.96 -7.27
C ALA A 168 17.55 2.38 -7.02
N SER A 169 16.63 3.31 -6.75
CA SER A 169 16.94 4.71 -6.44
C SER A 169 15.85 5.36 -5.59
N ALA A 170 16.24 6.31 -4.74
CA ALA A 170 15.31 7.22 -4.05
C ALA A 170 16.05 8.47 -3.57
N ASN A 171 15.39 9.62 -3.62
CA ASN A 171 15.88 10.86 -3.02
C ASN A 171 15.10 11.15 -1.73
N LEU A 172 15.82 11.41 -0.65
CA LEU A 172 15.26 11.69 0.67
C LEU A 172 15.59 13.12 1.05
N LEU A 173 14.59 13.87 1.47
CA LEU A 173 14.73 15.18 2.09
C LEU A 173 14.27 15.07 3.54
N PHE A 174 15.19 15.32 4.45
CA PHE A 174 14.98 15.33 5.89
C PHE A 174 14.68 16.77 6.33
N SER A 175 13.40 17.10 6.51
CA SER A 175 12.96 18.38 7.10
C SER A 175 12.99 18.29 8.63
N GLN A 176 12.39 19.18 9.41
CA GLN A 176 12.35 19.02 10.87
C GLN A 176 11.37 17.94 11.30
N ASP A 177 10.17 17.97 10.72
CA ASP A 177 9.02 17.17 11.16
C ASP A 177 8.64 16.08 10.15
N GLU A 178 9.26 16.04 8.96
CA GLU A 178 8.91 15.09 7.91
C GLU A 178 10.16 14.58 7.16
N ILE A 179 10.02 13.40 6.56
CA ILE A 179 10.94 12.87 5.55
C ILE A 179 10.15 12.77 4.25
N HIS A 180 10.56 13.53 3.25
CA HIS A 180 10.00 13.40 1.91
C HIS A 180 10.88 12.46 1.09
N VAL A 181 10.27 11.42 0.54
CA VAL A 181 10.89 10.51 -0.40
C VAL A 181 10.35 10.81 -1.78
N HIS A 182 11.22 11.13 -2.72
CA HIS A 182 10.87 11.43 -4.11
C HIS A 182 11.65 10.54 -5.07
N GLY A 183 11.08 10.32 -6.26
CA GLY A 183 11.71 9.52 -7.31
C GLY A 183 12.01 8.09 -6.86
N LEU A 184 11.19 7.53 -5.95
CA LEU A 184 11.34 6.15 -5.51
C LEU A 184 11.18 5.24 -6.73
N THR A 185 12.15 4.36 -6.94
CA THR A 185 12.05 3.25 -7.87
C THR A 185 12.47 2.00 -7.11
N ALA A 186 11.54 1.09 -6.93
CA ALA A 186 11.73 -0.13 -6.16
C ALA A 186 11.15 -1.34 -6.89
N SER A 187 11.57 -2.53 -6.48
CA SER A 187 10.93 -3.78 -6.88
C SER A 187 10.62 -4.62 -5.66
N LEU A 188 9.40 -5.13 -5.61
CA LEU A 188 8.92 -6.04 -4.59
C LEU A 188 8.01 -7.06 -5.27
N ALA A 189 8.21 -8.35 -4.96
CA ALA A 189 7.40 -9.44 -5.49
C ALA A 189 7.43 -9.62 -7.01
N GLY A 190 8.52 -9.18 -7.66
CA GLY A 190 8.64 -9.17 -9.11
C GLY A 190 7.92 -8.02 -9.80
N SER A 191 7.25 -7.14 -9.06
CA SER A 191 6.61 -5.93 -9.59
C SER A 191 7.49 -4.71 -9.38
N ALA A 192 7.52 -3.80 -10.36
CA ALA A 192 8.24 -2.53 -10.28
C ALA A 192 7.32 -1.42 -9.75
N TRP A 193 7.75 -0.79 -8.66
CA TRP A 193 7.04 0.24 -7.93
C TRP A 193 7.75 1.58 -8.11
N ARG A 194 7.00 2.64 -8.35
CA ARG A 194 7.52 4.01 -8.44
C ARG A 194 6.65 4.97 -7.65
N GLY A 195 7.22 6.03 -7.11
CA GLY A 195 6.39 7.04 -6.45
C GLY A 195 7.11 7.92 -5.44
N SER A 196 6.34 8.36 -4.44
CA SER A 196 6.78 9.19 -3.34
C SER A 196 6.14 8.77 -2.02
N LEU A 197 6.82 9.09 -0.93
CA LEU A 197 6.39 8.81 0.44
C LEU A 197 6.63 10.06 1.30
N ILE A 198 5.77 10.29 2.28
CA ILE A 198 6.00 11.27 3.34
C ILE A 198 5.90 10.53 4.66
N LEU A 199 6.97 10.61 5.45
CA LEU A 199 7.04 9.99 6.77
C LEU A 199 7.15 11.07 7.84
N PRO A 200 6.24 11.13 8.82
CA PRO A 200 6.33 12.09 9.91
C PRO A 200 7.53 11.80 10.82
N ARG A 201 7.97 12.80 11.58
CA ARG A 201 9.03 12.73 12.56
C ARG A 201 8.64 13.52 13.83
N PRO A 202 8.93 13.01 15.04
CA PRO A 202 9.60 11.75 15.33
C PRO A 202 8.67 10.55 15.15
N CYS A 203 9.19 9.48 14.55
CA CYS A 203 8.50 8.18 14.50
C CYS A 203 9.06 7.25 15.57
N ALA A 204 8.40 7.17 16.72
CA ALA A 204 8.79 6.27 17.80
C ALA A 204 8.41 4.80 17.50
N SER A 205 7.31 4.58 16.76
CA SER A 205 6.80 3.26 16.40
C SER A 205 5.99 3.32 15.09
N LEU A 206 5.84 2.20 14.37
CA LEU A 206 5.15 2.16 13.07
C LEU A 206 3.62 2.35 13.21
N ASP A 207 3.08 2.00 14.37
CA ASP A 207 1.69 2.17 14.84
C ASP A 207 1.32 3.63 15.11
N ALA A 208 2.30 4.47 15.43
CA ALA A 208 2.09 5.89 15.67
C ALA A 208 2.35 6.77 14.44
N CYS A 209 2.76 6.20 13.30
CA CYS A 209 3.24 6.98 12.16
C CYS A 209 2.35 6.81 10.92
N PRO A 210 1.43 7.75 10.66
CA PRO A 210 0.67 7.76 9.43
C PRO A 210 1.59 8.08 8.24
N VAL A 211 1.96 7.06 7.48
CA VAL A 211 2.75 7.22 6.26
C VAL A 211 1.83 7.68 5.14
N GLN A 212 2.16 8.79 4.49
CA GLN A 212 1.46 9.20 3.27
C GLN A 212 2.21 8.70 2.04
N PHE A 213 1.49 8.25 1.01
CA PHE A 213 2.11 7.73 -0.19
C PHE A 213 1.35 8.06 -1.48
N ASP A 214 2.10 8.13 -2.58
CA ASP A 214 1.56 8.05 -3.94
C ASP A 214 2.46 7.08 -4.69
N ILE A 215 1.93 5.90 -4.99
CA ILE A 215 2.71 4.81 -5.58
C ILE A 215 2.00 4.26 -6.82
N HIS A 216 2.81 4.06 -7.85
CA HIS A 216 2.45 3.44 -9.10
C HIS A 216 3.17 2.10 -9.30
N THR A 217 2.47 1.08 -9.81
CA THR A 217 3.05 -0.19 -10.24
C THR A 217 2.60 -0.58 -11.64
N ASN A 218 3.45 -1.31 -12.35
CA ASN A 218 3.10 -1.84 -13.68
C ASN A 218 2.09 -3.00 -13.58
N GLU A 219 2.34 -3.92 -12.65
CA GLU A 219 1.51 -5.11 -12.48
C GLU A 219 1.29 -5.34 -10.98
N LEU A 220 0.09 -5.78 -10.62
CA LEU A 220 -0.26 -6.21 -9.28
C LEU A 220 -0.93 -7.57 -9.34
N SER A 221 -0.26 -8.60 -8.83
CA SER A 221 -0.81 -9.95 -8.80
C SER A 221 -1.40 -10.24 -7.42
N ALA A 222 -2.71 -10.45 -7.34
CA ALA A 222 -3.38 -10.77 -6.08
C ALA A 222 -2.84 -12.07 -5.43
N PRO A 223 -2.63 -13.18 -6.17
CA PRO A 223 -1.99 -14.37 -5.62
C PRO A 223 -0.58 -14.10 -5.07
N ARG A 224 0.19 -13.24 -5.75
CA ARG A 224 1.54 -12.90 -5.33
C ARG A 224 1.55 -12.06 -4.06
N LEU A 225 0.65 -11.08 -3.97
CA LEU A 225 0.45 -10.31 -2.73
C LEU A 225 0.09 -11.25 -1.57
N VAL A 226 -0.86 -12.16 -1.76
CA VAL A 226 -1.21 -13.12 -0.71
C VAL A 226 0.01 -13.96 -0.30
N GLN A 227 0.88 -14.38 -1.21
CA GLN A 227 2.11 -15.09 -0.87
C GLN A 227 3.16 -14.25 -0.12
N LEU A 228 3.25 -12.94 -0.40
CA LEU A 228 4.13 -12.02 0.33
C LEU A 228 3.64 -11.81 1.77
N LEU A 229 2.32 -11.68 1.93
CA LEU A 229 1.63 -11.34 3.17
C LEU A 229 1.38 -12.55 4.04
N SER A 230 1.20 -13.72 3.43
CA SER A 230 1.14 -14.98 4.13
C SER A 230 2.52 -15.18 4.74
N PRO A 231 2.67 -15.20 6.07
CA PRO A 231 3.86 -15.79 6.63
C PRO A 231 3.86 -17.19 6.06
N LEU A 232 4.87 -17.54 5.25
CA LEU A 232 5.15 -18.93 5.00
C LEU A 232 5.19 -19.53 6.40
N SER A 233 4.15 -20.29 6.73
CA SER A 233 4.20 -21.31 7.74
C SER A 233 5.33 -22.20 7.27
N ARG A 234 6.58 -21.80 7.57
CA ARG A 234 7.69 -22.72 7.75
C ARG A 234 7.04 -23.75 8.64
N ARG A 235 6.73 -24.93 8.07
CA ARG A 235 6.18 -26.07 8.81
C ARG A 235 7.00 -26.15 10.09
N LYS A 236 6.48 -25.58 11.18
CA LYS A 236 7.24 -25.48 12.42
C LYS A 236 7.26 -26.92 12.91
N PRO A 237 8.44 -27.54 13.01
CA PRO A 237 8.48 -28.92 13.44
C PRO A 237 7.85 -29.00 14.83
N TRP A 238 7.06 -30.06 15.02
CA TRP A 238 6.09 -30.25 16.10
C TRP A 238 6.66 -30.09 17.52
N TYR A 239 7.98 -30.14 17.69
CA TYR A 239 8.65 -29.93 18.97
C TYR A 239 8.72 -28.45 19.43
N ARG A 240 8.35 -27.47 18.60
CA ARG A 240 8.31 -26.04 18.97
C ARG A 240 6.96 -25.53 19.48
N PHE A 241 5.93 -26.38 19.54
CA PHE A 241 4.62 -26.03 20.13
C PHE A 241 4.66 -25.88 21.66
N LEU A 242 5.67 -26.45 22.34
CA LEU A 242 5.85 -26.33 23.79
C LEU A 242 6.44 -24.98 24.22
N SER A 243 6.96 -24.19 23.28
CA SER A 243 7.44 -22.82 23.52
C SER A 243 6.45 -21.84 22.90
N SER A 244 5.37 -21.53 23.62
CA SER A 244 4.37 -20.52 23.26
C SER A 244 4.99 -19.12 23.28
N THR A 245 5.69 -18.76 22.20
CA THR A 245 5.86 -17.36 21.85
C THR A 245 4.57 -16.90 21.20
N ARG A 246 3.98 -15.83 21.75
CA ARG A 246 2.74 -15.19 21.31
C ARG A 246 2.72 -15.04 19.77
N PRO A 247 1.57 -15.13 19.10
CA PRO A 247 1.47 -14.77 17.69
C PRO A 247 2.04 -13.36 17.52
N GLU A 248 3.22 -13.23 16.90
CA GLU A 248 3.86 -11.94 16.69
C GLU A 248 2.93 -11.08 15.82
N GLU A 249 2.66 -9.85 16.27
CA GLU A 249 1.86 -8.88 15.54
C GLU A 249 2.43 -8.69 14.13
N THR A 250 1.59 -8.92 13.13
CA THR A 250 1.98 -8.77 11.72
C THR A 250 2.27 -7.30 11.42
N PHE A 251 3.24 -7.01 10.55
CA PHE A 251 3.55 -5.64 10.10
C PHE A 251 2.31 -4.85 9.65
N PHE A 252 1.33 -5.52 9.02
CA PHE A 252 0.07 -4.93 8.55
C PHE A 252 -0.89 -4.48 9.64
N THR A 253 -0.84 -5.11 10.82
CA THR A 253 -1.69 -4.71 11.95
C THR A 253 -1.13 -3.50 12.69
N ALA A 254 0.16 -3.21 12.54
CA ALA A 254 0.81 -2.04 13.12
C ALA A 254 0.97 -0.88 12.13
N LEU A 255 0.92 -1.11 10.81
CA LEU A 255 1.14 -0.03 9.84
C LEU A 255 -0.08 0.89 9.73
N ARG A 256 0.13 2.19 9.91
CA ARG A 256 -0.80 3.25 9.49
C ARG A 256 -0.32 3.89 8.21
N ALA A 257 -1.10 3.81 7.15
CA ALA A 257 -0.73 4.38 5.86
C ALA A 257 -1.94 4.88 5.09
N THR A 258 -1.80 6.04 4.44
CA THR A 258 -2.84 6.61 3.59
C THR A 258 -2.22 7.08 2.28
N GLY A 259 -2.94 6.98 1.16
CA GLY A 259 -2.35 7.39 -0.10
C GLY A 259 -3.05 6.87 -1.34
N LYS A 260 -2.48 7.20 -2.49
CA LYS A 260 -2.97 6.77 -3.79
C LYS A 260 -2.19 5.59 -4.31
N LEU A 261 -2.89 4.58 -4.80
CA LEU A 261 -2.32 3.43 -5.49
C LEU A 261 -2.83 3.41 -6.94
N THR A 262 -1.90 3.41 -7.89
CA THR A 262 -2.20 3.24 -9.31
C THR A 262 -1.49 2.02 -9.88
N ALA A 263 -2.21 1.07 -10.43
CA ALA A 263 -1.64 -0.10 -11.11
C ALA A 263 -2.04 -0.10 -12.60
N LYS A 264 -1.07 -0.28 -13.50
CA LYS A 264 -1.39 -0.40 -14.93
C LYS A 264 -2.25 -1.63 -15.20
N THR A 265 -1.92 -2.77 -14.60
CA THR A 265 -2.69 -4.01 -14.70
C THR A 265 -2.73 -4.71 -13.34
N VAL A 266 -3.91 -5.21 -12.97
CA VAL A 266 -4.13 -6.04 -11.79
C VAL A 266 -4.58 -7.42 -12.26
N VAL A 267 -3.85 -8.45 -11.85
CA VAL A 267 -4.09 -9.84 -12.23
C VAL A 267 -4.64 -10.61 -11.04
N MET A 268 -5.84 -11.13 -11.23
CA MET A 268 -6.51 -12.08 -10.34
C MET A 268 -6.67 -13.42 -11.10
N PRO A 269 -6.84 -14.56 -10.40
CA PRO A 269 -6.83 -15.89 -11.03
C PRO A 269 -7.75 -16.08 -12.26
N ARG A 270 -8.84 -15.33 -12.33
CA ARG A 270 -9.80 -15.35 -13.45
C ARG A 270 -10.21 -13.98 -13.92
N LEU A 271 -9.54 -12.92 -13.50
CA LEU A 271 -9.97 -11.57 -13.82
C LEU A 271 -8.74 -10.69 -14.00
N VAL A 272 -8.74 -9.92 -15.08
CA VAL A 272 -7.74 -8.90 -15.32
C VAL A 272 -8.45 -7.55 -15.32
N ALA A 273 -7.83 -6.59 -14.66
CA ALA A 273 -8.30 -5.22 -14.60
C ALA A 273 -7.14 -4.29 -15.00
N ASP A 274 -7.39 -3.39 -15.93
CA ASP A 274 -6.43 -2.41 -16.41
C ASP A 274 -6.73 -1.02 -15.86
N LYS A 275 -5.71 -0.15 -15.86
CA LYS A 275 -5.79 1.25 -15.41
C LYS A 275 -6.45 1.40 -14.04
N VAL A 276 -6.00 0.60 -13.09
CA VAL A 276 -6.56 0.58 -11.74
C VAL A 276 -6.04 1.78 -10.95
N SER A 277 -6.93 2.54 -10.33
CA SER A 277 -6.61 3.66 -9.44
C SER A 277 -7.54 3.60 -8.23
N THR A 278 -6.98 3.76 -7.03
CA THR A 278 -7.76 3.80 -5.78
C THR A 278 -7.04 4.62 -4.74
N ASP A 279 -7.80 5.27 -3.88
CA ASP A 279 -7.31 5.77 -2.61
C ASP A 279 -7.30 4.62 -1.61
N VAL A 280 -6.24 4.56 -0.79
CA VAL A 280 -5.96 3.48 0.14
C VAL A 280 -5.80 4.08 1.53
N GLU A 281 -6.49 3.51 2.50
CA GLU A 281 -6.30 3.79 3.91
C GLU A 281 -6.12 2.46 4.65
N LEU A 282 -4.99 2.34 5.36
CA LEU A 282 -4.65 1.21 6.20
C LEU A 282 -4.47 1.74 7.63
N ASP A 283 -5.31 1.28 8.54
CA ASP A 283 -5.22 1.62 9.95
C ASP A 283 -5.50 0.39 10.81
N GLY A 284 -4.50 -0.04 11.59
CA GLY A 284 -4.69 -1.08 12.60
C GLY A 284 -5.16 -2.44 12.05
N GLY A 285 -4.78 -2.79 10.81
CA GLY A 285 -5.26 -4.01 10.14
C GLY A 285 -6.64 -3.87 9.49
N ARG A 286 -7.17 -2.66 9.33
CA ARG A 286 -8.31 -2.37 8.47
C ARG A 286 -7.83 -1.69 7.20
N LEU A 287 -8.07 -2.34 6.06
CA LEU A 287 -7.80 -1.81 4.73
C LEU A 287 -9.09 -1.25 4.14
N GLN A 288 -9.05 -0.01 3.69
CA GLN A 288 -10.10 0.66 2.94
C GLN A 288 -9.56 1.08 1.58
N LEU A 289 -10.34 0.79 0.54
CA LEU A 289 -10.10 1.17 -0.83
C LEU A 289 -11.30 2.00 -1.27
N THR A 290 -11.09 3.30 -1.48
CA THR A 290 -12.14 4.24 -1.90
C THR A 290 -11.84 4.77 -3.29
N GLY A 291 -12.89 5.14 -4.03
CA GLY A 291 -12.74 5.62 -5.41
C GLY A 291 -12.05 4.62 -6.34
N LEU A 292 -12.23 3.31 -6.11
CA LEU A 292 -11.62 2.27 -6.93
C LEU A 292 -12.20 2.35 -8.34
N HIS A 293 -11.36 2.73 -9.29
CA HIS A 293 -11.67 2.78 -10.71
C HIS A 293 -10.81 1.78 -11.47
N ALA A 294 -11.40 1.02 -12.38
CA ALA A 294 -10.69 0.06 -13.21
C ALA A 294 -11.41 -0.21 -14.54
N GLU A 295 -10.66 -0.58 -15.57
CA GLU A 295 -11.19 -1.14 -16.82
C GLU A 295 -11.17 -2.66 -16.73
N THR A 296 -12.32 -3.32 -16.85
CA THR A 296 -12.39 -4.78 -16.77
C THR A 296 -13.55 -5.32 -17.58
N LEU A 297 -13.41 -6.54 -18.12
CA LEU A 297 -14.43 -7.18 -18.96
C LEU A 297 -14.89 -6.30 -20.14
N GLY A 298 -13.99 -5.48 -20.71
CA GLY A 298 -14.31 -4.54 -21.78
C GLY A 298 -15.17 -3.33 -21.37
N GLY A 299 -15.46 -3.17 -20.07
CA GLY A 299 -16.19 -2.05 -19.50
C GLY A 299 -15.43 -1.36 -18.36
N TYR A 300 -16.16 -0.66 -17.51
CA TYR A 300 -15.61 0.12 -16.39
C TYR A 300 -16.18 -0.36 -15.06
N HIS A 301 -15.33 -0.36 -14.03
CA HIS A 301 -15.68 -0.61 -12.65
C HIS A 301 -15.44 0.67 -11.83
N LEU A 302 -16.40 1.02 -10.98
CA LEU A 302 -16.27 2.05 -9.97
C LEU A 302 -16.83 1.53 -8.65
N GLY A 303 -16.06 1.58 -7.57
CA GLY A 303 -16.55 1.13 -6.28
C GLY A 303 -15.63 1.38 -5.11
N GLU A 304 -15.95 0.72 -4.01
CA GLU A 304 -15.22 0.78 -2.76
C GLU A 304 -15.14 -0.63 -2.17
N TRP A 305 -14.01 -0.92 -1.53
CA TRP A 305 -13.75 -2.20 -0.89
C TRP A 305 -13.12 -2.00 0.48
N SER A 306 -13.54 -2.82 1.44
CA SER A 306 -12.98 -2.84 2.79
C SER A 306 -12.59 -4.25 3.17
N ALA A 307 -11.44 -4.41 3.82
CA ALA A 307 -11.04 -5.65 4.47
C ALA A 307 -10.67 -5.38 5.93
N ASP A 308 -11.31 -6.09 6.86
CA ASP A 308 -11.02 -6.01 8.30
C ASP A 308 -10.32 -7.30 8.73
N PHE A 309 -9.02 -7.19 9.02
CA PHE A 309 -8.17 -8.29 9.50
C PHE A 309 -8.11 -8.37 11.04
N GLY A 310 -8.74 -7.43 11.76
CA GLY A 310 -8.82 -7.44 13.23
C GLY A 310 -9.81 -8.48 13.76
N VAL A 311 -10.75 -8.93 12.92
CA VAL A 311 -11.71 -9.99 13.21
C VAL A 311 -11.25 -11.33 12.64
N LYS A 312 -11.57 -12.43 13.33
CA LYS A 312 -11.27 -13.81 12.89
C LYS A 312 -12.57 -14.59 12.73
N PRO A 313 -12.93 -15.04 11.50
CA PRO A 313 -12.22 -14.85 10.23
C PRO A 313 -12.27 -13.39 9.73
N PRO A 314 -11.31 -12.93 8.90
CA PRO A 314 -11.33 -11.61 8.30
C PRO A 314 -12.61 -11.36 7.51
N VAL A 315 -13.12 -10.12 7.54
CA VAL A 315 -14.36 -9.74 6.86
C VAL A 315 -14.06 -8.79 5.71
N TYR A 316 -14.64 -9.07 4.55
CA TYR A 316 -14.53 -8.28 3.33
C TYR A 316 -15.89 -7.71 2.98
N ARG A 317 -15.91 -6.45 2.54
CA ARG A 317 -17.10 -5.80 1.99
C ARG A 317 -16.73 -5.09 0.71
N GLY A 318 -17.61 -5.15 -0.27
CA GLY A 318 -17.44 -4.46 -1.53
C GLY A 318 -18.77 -3.90 -2.00
N THR A 319 -18.74 -2.68 -2.51
CA THR A 319 -19.88 -2.05 -3.18
C THR A 319 -19.39 -1.37 -4.43
N GLY A 320 -20.14 -1.45 -5.51
CA GLY A 320 -19.73 -0.78 -6.73
C GLY A 320 -20.70 -0.93 -7.87
N THR A 321 -20.31 -0.32 -8.98
CA THR A 321 -21.01 -0.34 -10.25
C THR A 321 -20.07 -0.84 -11.33
N LEU A 322 -20.62 -1.67 -12.21
CA LEU A 322 -20.01 -2.13 -13.44
C LEU A 322 -20.82 -1.51 -14.58
N GLN A 323 -20.14 -0.91 -15.55
CA GLN A 323 -20.78 -0.26 -16.68
C GLN A 323 -20.24 -0.83 -17.98
N ARG A 324 -21.16 -1.16 -18.88
CA ARG A 324 -20.85 -1.61 -20.23
C ARG A 324 -19.90 -2.82 -20.28
N VAL A 325 -20.04 -3.76 -19.35
CA VAL A 325 -19.24 -4.98 -19.35
C VAL A 325 -19.69 -5.92 -20.47
N SER A 326 -18.73 -6.56 -21.12
CA SER A 326 -18.96 -7.59 -22.13
C SER A 326 -19.34 -8.90 -21.44
N LEU A 327 -20.57 -9.33 -21.67
CA LEU A 327 -21.05 -10.61 -21.16
C LEU A 327 -20.34 -11.79 -21.82
N ALA A 328 -19.85 -11.64 -23.05
CA ALA A 328 -19.03 -12.65 -23.71
C ALA A 328 -17.68 -12.86 -23.00
N GLN A 329 -17.03 -11.77 -22.57
CA GLN A 329 -15.79 -11.88 -21.78
C GLN A 329 -16.06 -12.48 -20.39
N PHE A 330 -17.18 -12.10 -19.76
CA PHE A 330 -17.59 -12.70 -18.49
C PHE A 330 -17.87 -14.20 -18.64
N ALA A 331 -18.54 -14.60 -19.71
CA ALA A 331 -18.83 -16.00 -20.01
C ALA A 331 -17.54 -16.82 -20.19
N ALA A 332 -16.55 -16.26 -20.91
CA ALA A 332 -15.24 -16.88 -21.06
C ALA A 332 -14.52 -17.16 -19.72
N LEU A 333 -14.73 -16.35 -18.67
CA LEU A 333 -14.18 -16.62 -17.33
C LEU A 333 -14.77 -17.88 -16.67
N MET A 334 -15.95 -18.28 -17.12
CA MET A 334 -16.60 -19.52 -16.70
C MET A 334 -16.26 -20.69 -17.64
N ASN A 335 -15.35 -20.49 -18.59
CA ASN A 335 -14.96 -21.47 -19.61
C ASN A 335 -16.17 -21.97 -20.41
N ASP A 336 -17.14 -21.08 -20.67
CA ASP A 336 -18.38 -21.44 -21.35
C ASP A 336 -18.99 -20.21 -22.05
N GLY A 337 -19.53 -20.39 -23.25
CA GLY A 337 -20.08 -19.32 -24.08
C GLY A 337 -21.57 -19.01 -23.84
N TRP A 338 -22.13 -19.30 -22.66
CA TRP A 338 -23.56 -19.22 -22.37
C TRP A 338 -24.25 -17.88 -22.63
N ILE A 339 -23.54 -16.76 -22.69
CA ILE A 339 -24.14 -15.44 -22.93
C ILE A 339 -23.22 -14.49 -23.70
N THR A 340 -23.84 -13.61 -24.48
CA THR A 340 -23.21 -12.45 -25.11
C THR A 340 -24.05 -11.19 -24.84
N GLY A 341 -23.54 -10.03 -25.25
CA GLY A 341 -24.20 -8.73 -25.06
C GLY A 341 -23.44 -7.84 -24.09
N THR A 342 -24.11 -6.76 -23.67
CA THR A 342 -23.54 -5.74 -22.79
C THR A 342 -24.37 -5.63 -21.52
N ALA A 343 -23.72 -5.58 -20.35
CA ALA A 343 -24.41 -5.40 -19.08
C ALA A 343 -23.86 -4.22 -18.28
N SER A 344 -24.73 -3.67 -17.45
CA SER A 344 -24.37 -2.81 -16.33
C SER A 344 -24.92 -3.44 -15.06
N ALA A 345 -24.22 -3.32 -13.95
CA ALA A 345 -24.66 -3.90 -12.69
C ALA A 345 -24.20 -3.08 -11.49
N THR A 346 -25.02 -3.03 -10.45
CA THR A 346 -24.69 -2.49 -9.14
C THR A 346 -24.68 -3.63 -8.15
N TYR A 347 -23.60 -3.75 -7.38
CA TYR A 347 -23.44 -4.85 -6.43
C TYR A 347 -23.13 -4.36 -5.03
N GLN A 348 -23.55 -5.16 -4.07
CA GLN A 348 -23.13 -5.10 -2.68
C GLN A 348 -22.83 -6.51 -2.21
N ILE A 349 -21.62 -6.75 -1.72
CA ILE A 349 -21.18 -8.07 -1.26
C ILE A 349 -20.49 -7.97 0.09
N ARG A 350 -20.69 -9.01 0.90
CA ARG A 350 -19.99 -9.24 2.16
C ARG A 350 -19.57 -10.71 2.23
N ALA A 351 -18.32 -10.96 2.55
CA ALA A 351 -17.76 -12.30 2.71
C ALA A 351 -16.82 -12.34 3.91
N SER A 352 -16.56 -13.53 4.44
CA SER A 352 -15.62 -13.74 5.54
C SER A 352 -14.83 -15.03 5.38
N GLY A 353 -13.52 -14.99 5.52
CA GLY A 353 -12.69 -16.18 5.35
C GLY A 353 -11.22 -15.86 5.12
N LEU A 354 -10.39 -16.90 5.16
CA LEU A 354 -8.97 -16.84 4.87
C LEU A 354 -8.64 -17.42 3.50
N ASP A 355 -9.44 -18.34 3.00
CA ASP A 355 -9.29 -18.94 1.68
C ASP A 355 -10.51 -18.70 0.78
N ALA A 356 -10.35 -19.06 -0.50
CA ALA A 356 -11.40 -18.87 -1.49
C ALA A 356 -12.68 -19.63 -1.12
N SER A 357 -12.58 -20.86 -0.60
CA SER A 357 -13.74 -21.69 -0.25
C SER A 357 -14.55 -21.07 0.89
N GLU A 358 -13.89 -20.58 1.94
CA GLU A 358 -14.52 -19.89 3.06
C GLU A 358 -15.17 -18.57 2.63
N LEU A 359 -14.48 -17.80 1.77
CA LEU A 359 -15.04 -16.56 1.22
C LEU A 359 -16.28 -16.84 0.38
N PHE A 360 -16.29 -17.91 -0.41
CA PHE A 360 -17.43 -18.28 -1.24
C PHE A 360 -18.63 -18.78 -0.41
N SER A 361 -18.40 -19.63 0.59
CA SER A 361 -19.49 -20.19 1.39
C SER A 361 -20.15 -19.18 2.32
N SER A 362 -19.40 -18.17 2.78
CA SER A 362 -19.90 -17.09 3.64
C SER A 362 -20.42 -15.87 2.87
N ALA A 363 -20.28 -15.86 1.55
CA ALA A 363 -20.65 -14.72 0.72
C ALA A 363 -22.16 -14.47 0.79
N THR A 364 -22.51 -13.23 1.13
CA THR A 364 -23.86 -12.70 1.08
C THR A 364 -23.85 -11.42 0.26
N GLY A 365 -24.88 -11.19 -0.55
CA GLY A 365 -24.88 -10.00 -1.39
C GLY A 365 -26.16 -9.80 -2.18
N ALA A 366 -26.22 -8.65 -2.83
CA ALA A 366 -27.23 -8.28 -3.79
C ALA A 366 -26.55 -7.75 -5.05
N LEU A 367 -27.13 -8.09 -6.21
CA LEU A 367 -26.69 -7.63 -7.52
C LEU A 367 -27.92 -7.19 -8.31
N ASP A 368 -28.03 -5.89 -8.55
CA ASP A 368 -28.99 -5.33 -9.50
C ASP A 368 -28.29 -5.24 -10.86
N PHE A 369 -28.89 -5.76 -11.91
CA PHE A 369 -28.27 -5.82 -13.23
C PHE A 369 -29.24 -5.38 -14.33
N ASP A 370 -28.67 -4.88 -15.43
CA ASP A 370 -29.38 -4.50 -16.64
C ASP A 370 -28.53 -4.86 -17.88
N THR A 371 -28.99 -5.85 -18.62
CA THR A 371 -28.36 -6.43 -19.80
C THR A 371 -29.10 -5.98 -21.05
N HIS A 372 -28.36 -5.66 -22.10
CA HIS A 372 -28.90 -5.27 -23.39
C HIS A 372 -28.24 -6.06 -24.53
N ASP A 373 -29.00 -6.22 -25.61
CA ASP A 373 -28.54 -6.78 -26.89
C ASP A 373 -27.80 -8.12 -26.71
N GLY A 374 -28.40 -9.00 -25.90
CA GLY A 374 -27.80 -10.27 -25.51
C GLY A 374 -28.25 -11.44 -26.35
N VAL A 375 -27.48 -12.51 -26.32
CA VAL A 375 -27.86 -13.81 -26.90
C VAL A 375 -27.48 -14.89 -25.89
N LEU A 376 -28.40 -15.82 -25.65
CA LEU A 376 -28.17 -17.06 -24.89
C LEU A 376 -28.06 -18.22 -25.89
N PRO A 377 -26.84 -18.65 -26.27
CA PRO A 377 -26.65 -19.61 -27.36
C PRO A 377 -27.20 -21.01 -27.05
N HIS A 378 -27.23 -21.37 -25.77
CA HIS A 378 -27.64 -22.70 -25.32
C HIS A 378 -29.15 -22.80 -25.00
N VAL A 379 -29.89 -21.69 -25.03
CA VAL A 379 -31.32 -21.67 -24.67
C VAL A 379 -32.17 -21.48 -25.92
N ALA A 380 -33.06 -22.42 -26.19
CA ALA A 380 -34.09 -22.33 -27.22
C ALA A 380 -35.46 -22.56 -26.58
N LEU A 381 -36.37 -21.59 -26.71
CA LEU A 381 -37.69 -21.64 -26.04
C LEU A 381 -38.72 -22.50 -26.79
N ALA A 382 -38.54 -22.70 -28.09
CA ALA A 382 -39.39 -23.56 -28.90
C ALA A 382 -38.56 -24.56 -29.72
N VAL A 383 -39.15 -25.73 -29.99
CA VAL A 383 -38.52 -26.74 -30.86
C VAL A 383 -38.30 -26.14 -32.24
N GLY A 384 -37.04 -26.09 -32.70
CA GLY A 384 -36.65 -25.47 -33.97
C GLY A 384 -36.42 -23.95 -33.92
N SER A 385 -36.59 -23.30 -32.76
CA SER A 385 -36.12 -21.92 -32.57
C SER A 385 -34.60 -21.88 -32.43
N GLY A 386 -33.96 -20.86 -33.02
CA GLY A 386 -32.54 -20.59 -32.83
C GLY A 386 -32.23 -20.09 -31.40
N PRO A 387 -30.99 -19.64 -31.16
CA PRO A 387 -30.58 -19.03 -29.89
C PRO A 387 -31.57 -17.98 -29.37
N LEU A 388 -31.76 -17.93 -28.05
CA LEU A 388 -32.63 -16.95 -27.44
C LEU A 388 -31.99 -15.56 -27.47
N HIS A 389 -32.60 -14.67 -28.27
CA HIS A 389 -32.21 -13.26 -28.36
C HIS A 389 -32.87 -12.43 -27.25
N ILE A 390 -32.08 -11.54 -26.66
CA ILE A 390 -32.44 -10.65 -25.56
C ILE A 390 -32.34 -9.20 -26.05
N ASN A 391 -33.45 -8.48 -26.02
CA ASN A 391 -33.41 -7.02 -26.20
C ASN A 391 -32.97 -6.36 -24.89
N ARG A 392 -33.59 -6.77 -23.79
CA ARG A 392 -33.23 -6.30 -22.45
C ARG A 392 -33.52 -7.36 -21.39
N PHE A 393 -32.61 -7.52 -20.45
CA PHE A 393 -32.80 -8.40 -19.29
C PHE A 393 -32.30 -7.70 -18.03
N TRP A 394 -33.22 -7.41 -17.12
CA TRP A 394 -32.89 -6.72 -15.88
C TRP A 394 -33.54 -7.41 -14.69
N GLY A 395 -32.93 -7.19 -13.52
CA GLY A 395 -33.45 -7.73 -12.28
C GLY A 395 -32.49 -7.64 -11.12
N ARG A 396 -32.86 -8.32 -10.04
CA ARG A 396 -32.08 -8.41 -8.81
C ARG A 396 -31.79 -9.86 -8.43
N PHE A 397 -30.51 -10.17 -8.27
CA PHE A 397 -30.03 -11.41 -7.67
C PHE A 397 -29.69 -11.19 -6.20
N ILE A 398 -30.03 -12.16 -5.36
CA ILE A 398 -29.58 -12.23 -3.98
C ILE A 398 -28.67 -13.45 -3.83
N LEU A 399 -27.48 -13.23 -3.32
CA LEU A 399 -26.54 -14.29 -2.95
C LEU A 399 -26.71 -14.59 -1.46
N ARG A 400 -27.03 -15.85 -1.15
CA ARG A 400 -27.15 -16.35 0.23
C ARG A 400 -26.84 -17.84 0.25
N ASP A 401 -26.10 -18.29 1.26
CA ASP A 401 -25.78 -19.70 1.50
C ASP A 401 -25.20 -20.43 0.26
N GLY A 402 -24.42 -19.72 -0.56
CA GLY A 402 -23.83 -20.26 -1.80
C GLY A 402 -24.79 -20.40 -2.99
N GLY A 403 -26.06 -19.97 -2.85
CA GLY A 403 -27.06 -19.93 -3.91
C GLY A 403 -27.38 -18.52 -4.39
N LEU A 404 -27.66 -18.36 -5.68
CA LEU A 404 -28.17 -17.13 -6.28
C LEU A 404 -29.68 -17.25 -6.49
N GLU A 405 -30.46 -16.40 -5.84
CA GLU A 405 -31.92 -16.33 -5.99
C GLU A 405 -32.30 -15.11 -6.84
N ILE A 406 -33.20 -15.32 -7.80
CA ILE A 406 -33.77 -14.25 -8.64
C ILE A 406 -35.07 -13.78 -7.98
N GLN A 407 -35.06 -12.62 -7.33
CA GLN A 407 -36.27 -12.09 -6.67
C GLN A 407 -37.21 -11.37 -7.63
N GLN A 408 -36.65 -10.59 -8.56
CA GLN A 408 -37.42 -9.81 -9.54
C GLN A 408 -36.61 -9.76 -10.83
N GLY A 409 -37.01 -10.53 -11.85
CA GLY A 409 -36.38 -10.51 -13.16
C GLY A 409 -37.40 -10.27 -14.27
N LYS A 410 -37.04 -9.46 -15.26
CA LYS A 410 -37.83 -9.25 -16.47
C LYS A 410 -36.95 -9.43 -17.70
N LEU A 411 -37.33 -10.35 -18.57
CA LEU A 411 -36.65 -10.65 -19.82
C LEU A 411 -37.51 -10.20 -21.00
N GLU A 412 -36.97 -9.31 -21.80
CA GLU A 412 -37.58 -8.78 -23.01
C GLU A 412 -36.86 -9.40 -24.21
N THR A 413 -37.63 -10.13 -25.00
CA THR A 413 -37.20 -10.78 -26.24
C THR A 413 -37.91 -10.11 -27.42
N PRO A 414 -37.45 -10.27 -28.67
CA PRO A 414 -38.15 -9.72 -29.84
C PRO A 414 -39.63 -10.12 -29.95
N GLY A 415 -40.00 -11.31 -29.43
CA GLY A 415 -41.36 -11.84 -29.55
C GLY A 415 -42.23 -11.70 -28.30
N SER A 416 -41.67 -11.48 -27.11
CA SER A 416 -42.40 -11.55 -25.83
C SER A 416 -41.64 -10.98 -24.64
N ILE A 417 -42.38 -10.65 -23.58
CA ILE A 417 -41.85 -10.27 -22.27
C ILE A 417 -42.16 -11.39 -21.27
N TYR A 418 -41.15 -11.81 -20.52
CA TYR A 418 -41.25 -12.83 -19.48
C TYR A 418 -40.87 -12.27 -18.11
N ARG A 419 -41.59 -12.69 -17.06
CA ARG A 419 -41.16 -12.52 -15.66
C ARG A 419 -40.36 -13.75 -15.25
N LEU A 420 -39.20 -13.54 -14.64
CA LEU A 420 -38.30 -14.60 -14.19
C LEU A 420 -38.31 -14.69 -12.66
N SER A 421 -38.33 -15.92 -12.18
CA SER A 421 -38.02 -16.27 -10.80
C SER A 421 -37.33 -17.64 -10.78
N GLY A 422 -36.48 -17.87 -9.80
CA GLY A 422 -35.84 -19.16 -9.63
C GLY A 422 -34.51 -19.04 -8.92
N THR A 423 -33.75 -20.12 -8.95
CA THR A 423 -32.43 -20.19 -8.35
C THR A 423 -31.41 -20.63 -9.37
N ALA A 424 -30.21 -20.11 -9.22
CA ALA A 424 -29.01 -20.59 -9.88
C ALA A 424 -27.99 -20.92 -8.80
N SER A 425 -27.31 -22.06 -8.92
CA SER A 425 -26.22 -22.39 -8.02
C SER A 425 -24.88 -21.96 -8.61
N LEU A 426 -23.92 -21.69 -7.74
CA LEU A 426 -22.52 -21.49 -8.15
C LEU A 426 -21.87 -22.78 -8.72
N SER A 427 -22.49 -23.95 -8.52
CA SER A 427 -22.15 -25.21 -9.21
C SER A 427 -22.72 -25.30 -10.64
N ARG A 428 -23.19 -24.17 -11.19
CA ARG A 428 -23.74 -24.03 -12.54
C ARG A 428 -25.08 -24.71 -12.77
N ALA A 429 -25.77 -25.16 -11.72
CA ALA A 429 -27.11 -25.71 -11.86
C ALA A 429 -28.14 -24.57 -11.96
N LEU A 430 -29.12 -24.75 -12.83
CA LEU A 430 -30.19 -23.79 -13.07
C LEU A 430 -31.54 -24.42 -12.69
N ASP A 431 -32.40 -23.67 -12.01
CA ASP A 431 -33.83 -23.93 -11.90
C ASP A 431 -34.57 -22.59 -12.03
N ILE A 432 -34.82 -22.20 -13.28
CA ILE A 432 -35.39 -20.90 -13.64
C ILE A 432 -36.78 -21.12 -14.24
N LYS A 433 -37.74 -20.33 -13.79
CA LYS A 433 -39.11 -20.31 -14.33
C LYS A 433 -39.36 -18.98 -15.04
N LEU A 434 -39.79 -19.08 -16.30
CA LEU A 434 -40.21 -18.00 -17.16
C LEU A 434 -41.74 -17.97 -17.21
N PHE A 435 -42.34 -16.91 -16.72
CA PHE A 435 -43.78 -16.70 -16.76
C PHE A 435 -44.15 -15.65 -17.80
N ARG A 436 -45.23 -15.91 -18.54
CA ARG A 436 -45.82 -14.95 -19.48
C ARG A 436 -47.27 -14.72 -19.08
N ASP A 437 -47.68 -13.46 -18.99
CA ASP A 437 -49.06 -13.11 -18.66
C ASP A 437 -49.99 -13.66 -19.76
N GLY A 438 -50.93 -14.54 -19.37
CA GLY A 438 -51.94 -15.13 -20.26
C GLY A 438 -51.46 -16.25 -21.20
N ALA A 439 -50.24 -16.78 -21.05
CA ALA A 439 -49.70 -17.83 -21.91
C ALA A 439 -48.89 -18.89 -21.15
N ARG A 440 -48.52 -19.99 -21.84
CA ARG A 440 -47.63 -21.04 -21.28
C ARG A 440 -46.26 -20.43 -20.95
N GLY A 441 -45.74 -20.78 -19.78
CA GLY A 441 -44.39 -20.42 -19.35
C GLY A 441 -43.36 -21.44 -19.83
N PHE A 442 -42.11 -21.27 -19.39
CA PHE A 442 -41.03 -22.24 -19.61
C PHE A 442 -40.30 -22.50 -18.30
N LYS A 443 -39.82 -23.72 -18.11
CA LYS A 443 -38.88 -24.09 -17.07
C LYS A 443 -37.53 -24.39 -17.71
N ILE A 444 -36.47 -23.77 -17.20
CA ILE A 444 -35.10 -24.03 -17.60
C ILE A 444 -34.42 -24.73 -16.43
N SER A 445 -34.02 -25.98 -16.64
CA SER A 445 -33.32 -26.81 -15.66
C SER A 445 -31.96 -27.28 -16.20
N GLY A 446 -31.19 -28.04 -15.43
CA GLY A 446 -29.91 -28.60 -15.87
C GLY A 446 -28.74 -27.69 -15.52
N THR A 447 -27.73 -27.61 -16.41
CA THR A 447 -26.52 -26.82 -16.18
C THR A 447 -26.44 -25.60 -17.11
N LEU A 448 -25.61 -24.61 -16.81
CA LEU A 448 -25.35 -23.47 -17.71
C LEU A 448 -24.88 -23.89 -19.11
N ALA A 449 -24.08 -24.98 -19.20
CA ALA A 449 -23.56 -25.48 -20.47
C ALA A 449 -24.60 -26.30 -21.25
N GLU A 450 -25.44 -27.06 -20.52
CA GLU A 450 -26.49 -27.91 -21.09
C GLU A 450 -27.84 -27.63 -20.41
N PRO A 451 -28.46 -26.46 -20.68
CA PRO A 451 -29.75 -26.13 -20.11
C PRO A 451 -30.85 -26.92 -20.82
N HIS A 452 -31.78 -27.45 -20.05
CA HIS A 452 -32.94 -28.20 -20.52
C HIS A 452 -34.17 -27.31 -20.42
N VAL A 453 -34.81 -27.05 -21.55
CA VAL A 453 -35.98 -26.15 -21.63
C VAL A 453 -37.25 -26.97 -21.84
N GLU A 454 -38.19 -26.85 -20.90
CA GLU A 454 -39.47 -27.53 -20.96
C GLU A 454 -40.63 -26.51 -20.86
N PRO A 455 -41.75 -26.71 -21.59
CA PRO A 455 -42.94 -25.88 -21.39
C PRO A 455 -43.49 -26.04 -19.97
N ALA A 456 -43.70 -24.94 -19.27
CA ALA A 456 -44.32 -24.93 -17.95
C ALA A 456 -45.84 -24.70 -18.10
N ALA A 457 -46.64 -25.50 -17.39
CA ALA A 457 -48.07 -25.24 -17.25
C ALA A 457 -48.29 -23.83 -16.66
N ALA A 458 -49.26 -23.10 -17.19
CA ALA A 458 -49.60 -21.77 -16.66
C ALA A 458 -49.92 -21.91 -15.16
N PRO A 459 -49.52 -20.95 -14.30
CA PRO A 459 -49.92 -20.98 -12.91
C PRO A 459 -51.46 -20.99 -12.88
N GLU A 460 -52.03 -22.06 -12.33
CA GLU A 460 -53.45 -22.10 -12.04
C GLU A 460 -53.77 -20.85 -11.22
N THR A 461 -54.66 -20.02 -11.77
CA THR A 461 -55.24 -18.87 -11.09
C THR A 461 -55.74 -19.37 -9.74
N ARG A 462 -55.00 -19.10 -8.65
CA ARG A 462 -55.48 -19.34 -7.30
C ARG A 462 -56.70 -18.44 -7.14
N ALA A 463 -57.88 -19.00 -7.34
CA ALA A 463 -59.14 -18.40 -6.96
C ALA A 463 -59.05 -18.13 -5.46
N ALA A 464 -58.88 -16.85 -5.12
CA ALA A 464 -59.01 -16.38 -3.76
C ALA A 464 -60.47 -16.61 -3.35
N LEU A 465 -60.72 -17.64 -2.54
CA LEU A 465 -61.94 -17.69 -1.73
C LEU A 465 -61.85 -16.55 -0.72
N LYS A 466 -62.65 -15.50 -0.95
CA LYS A 466 -62.95 -14.43 0.00
C LYS A 466 -63.84 -14.99 1.14
N PRO A 467 -63.81 -14.34 2.32
CA PRO A 467 -63.98 -14.96 3.64
C PRO A 467 -65.38 -15.49 3.96
#